data_AF-A0A812X165-F1
#
_entry.id   AF-A0A812X165-F1
#
_cell.length_a   1.000
_cell.length_b   1.000
_cell.length_c   1.000
_cell.angle_alpha   90.00
_cell.angle_beta   90.00
_cell.angle_gamma   90.00
#
_symmetry.space_group_name_H-M   'P 1'
#
loop_
_entity.id
_entity.type
_entity.pdbx_description
1 polymer ?
#
loop_
_entity_poly.entity_id
_entity_poly.type
_entity_poly.pdbx_seq_one_letter_code
_entity_poly.pdbx_strand_id
1 'polypeptide(L)'
;VDWPDALVDMFGVVQLLLFDLDNFGFSCVVGSSPVVRYVISVGFFPALIAYIGMCFVISRAQPNQRLRWEVPKLLSTLGQFMQVGYSPMTTLALAPFMCYQHPTGLRSMLKYPSILCGSDAHGAMLIAGLLLLVFFVLGFLTLCCFLAHKLPAWSVGGKALRVRACKFLIFRFRLDRWWYGVPLLAKGPLMSLPVVLATDYPPVQTTFVQLFIALYLVLQVVSWPWKTPVLNAIDAWIGVSLVMLINNASLLVPDLGTSMLIFVDMANSGLDV
;
A
#
# COMPACT_ATOMS: atom_id res chain seq x y z
N VAL A 1 -22.66 14.54 0.52
CA VAL A 1 -22.43 15.38 -0.67
C VAL A 1 -22.76 14.49 -1.85
N ASP A 2 -23.81 14.81 -2.60
CA ASP A 2 -24.19 14.06 -3.79
C ASP A 2 -23.29 14.50 -4.95
N TRP A 3 -22.47 13.57 -5.42
CA TRP A 3 -21.54 13.83 -6.51
C TRP A 3 -22.28 13.69 -7.86
N PRO A 4 -21.91 14.47 -8.89
CA PRO A 4 -22.41 14.30 -10.25
C PRO A 4 -22.20 12.85 -10.74
N ASP A 5 -23.17 12.29 -11.46
CA ASP A 5 -23.15 10.88 -11.91
C ASP A 5 -21.88 10.51 -12.69
N ALA A 6 -21.37 11.41 -13.52
CA ALA A 6 -20.13 11.20 -14.28
C ALA A 6 -18.89 11.02 -13.38
N LEU A 7 -18.87 11.67 -12.21
CA LEU A 7 -17.79 11.49 -11.22
C LEU A 7 -17.95 10.15 -10.48
N VAL A 8 -19.19 9.75 -10.19
CA VAL A 8 -19.48 8.44 -9.56
C VAL A 8 -19.01 7.29 -10.46
N ASP A 9 -19.27 7.35 -11.76
CA ASP A 9 -18.82 6.35 -12.73
C ASP A 9 -17.29 6.29 -12.85
N MET A 10 -16.62 7.45 -12.90
CA MET A 10 -15.16 7.51 -12.88
C MET A 10 -14.58 6.91 -11.59
N PHE A 11 -15.17 7.21 -10.43
CA PHE A 11 -14.73 6.64 -9.16
C PHE A 11 -14.93 5.13 -9.11
N GLY A 12 -15.99 4.58 -9.73
CA GLY A 12 -16.20 3.14 -9.85
C GLY A 12 -15.04 2.43 -10.56
N VAL A 13 -14.55 2.98 -11.68
CA VAL A 13 -13.40 2.41 -12.42
C VAL A 13 -12.11 2.51 -11.60
N VAL A 14 -11.88 3.64 -10.92
CA VAL A 14 -10.69 3.84 -10.08
C VAL A 14 -10.70 2.89 -8.87
N GLN A 15 -11.87 2.62 -8.28
CA GLN A 15 -12.00 1.69 -7.16
C GLN A 15 -11.68 0.25 -7.55
N LEU A 16 -12.01 -0.17 -8.78
CA LEU A 16 -11.56 -1.47 -9.31
C LEU A 16 -10.03 -1.55 -9.37
N LEU A 17 -9.37 -0.48 -9.83
CA LEU A 17 -7.91 -0.39 -9.90
C LEU A 17 -7.27 -0.33 -8.50
N LEU A 18 -7.96 0.25 -7.51
CA LEU A 18 -7.58 0.23 -6.10
C LEU A 18 -7.90 -1.11 -5.40
N PHE A 19 -8.49 -2.06 -6.12
CA PHE A 19 -8.87 -3.37 -5.61
C PHE A 19 -9.88 -3.30 -4.45
N ASP A 20 -10.77 -2.30 -4.46
CA ASP A 20 -11.86 -2.18 -3.48
C ASP A 20 -13.10 -2.93 -3.97
N LEU A 21 -13.06 -4.26 -3.84
CA LEU A 21 -14.10 -5.18 -4.32
C LEU A 21 -15.46 -4.98 -3.62
N ASP A 22 -15.49 -4.24 -2.50
CA ASP A 22 -16.69 -4.01 -1.71
C ASP A 22 -17.76 -3.20 -2.48
N ASN A 23 -17.36 -2.29 -3.39
CA ASN A 23 -18.27 -1.41 -4.12
C ASN A 23 -18.87 -2.02 -5.39
N PHE A 24 -18.36 -3.16 -5.88
CA PHE A 24 -18.79 -3.77 -7.15
C PHE A 24 -20.02 -4.69 -7.05
N GLY A 25 -20.95 -4.44 -6.11
CA GLY A 25 -22.14 -5.29 -5.95
C GLY A 25 -21.83 -6.72 -5.49
N PHE A 26 -20.57 -7.02 -5.15
CA PHE A 26 -20.13 -8.28 -4.52
C PHE A 26 -20.90 -8.56 -3.22
N SER A 27 -21.43 -7.50 -2.63
CA SER A 27 -22.41 -7.51 -1.54
C SER A 27 -23.62 -8.40 -1.78
N CYS A 28 -24.08 -8.51 -3.03
CA CYS A 28 -25.25 -9.29 -3.42
C CYS A 28 -24.95 -10.79 -3.60
N VAL A 29 -23.68 -11.16 -3.81
CA VAL A 29 -23.26 -12.54 -4.11
C VAL A 29 -22.73 -13.27 -2.86
N VAL A 30 -21.91 -12.58 -2.05
CA VAL A 30 -21.20 -13.19 -0.92
C VAL A 30 -21.97 -13.09 0.41
N GLY A 31 -23.06 -12.33 0.45
CA GLY A 31 -23.88 -12.13 1.64
C GLY A 31 -23.52 -10.84 2.41
N SER A 32 -24.33 -10.53 3.43
CA SER A 32 -24.34 -9.24 4.14
C SER A 32 -23.24 -9.06 5.18
N SER A 33 -22.43 -10.08 5.49
CA SER A 33 -21.44 -9.97 6.57
C SER A 33 -20.17 -9.22 6.12
N PRO A 34 -19.85 -8.06 6.73
CA PRO A 34 -18.67 -7.27 6.34
C PRO A 34 -17.35 -7.99 6.66
N VAL A 35 -17.34 -8.88 7.66
CA VAL A 35 -16.17 -9.69 8.06
C VAL A 35 -15.73 -10.60 6.93
N VAL A 36 -16.66 -11.32 6.29
CA VAL A 36 -16.33 -12.28 5.24
C VAL A 36 -15.75 -11.57 4.02
N ARG A 37 -16.30 -10.40 3.66
CA ARG A 37 -15.81 -9.59 2.54
C ARG A 37 -14.39 -9.09 2.76
N TYR A 38 -14.11 -8.61 3.97
CA TYR A 38 -12.77 -8.21 4.37
C TYR A 38 -11.78 -9.40 4.29
N VAL A 39 -12.15 -10.56 4.84
CA VAL A 39 -11.30 -11.77 4.82
C VAL A 39 -11.05 -12.26 3.39
N ILE A 40 -12.04 -12.21 2.50
CA ILE A 40 -11.84 -12.56 1.07
C ILE A 40 -10.88 -11.57 0.40
N SER A 41 -11.04 -10.27 0.67
CA SER A 41 -10.16 -9.24 0.13
C SER A 41 -8.71 -9.43 0.59
N VAL A 42 -8.51 -9.77 1.87
CA VAL A 42 -7.18 -10.10 2.43
C VAL A 42 -6.65 -11.40 1.82
N GLY A 43 -7.51 -12.41 1.66
CA GLY A 43 -7.17 -13.72 1.11
C GLY A 43 -6.84 -13.73 -0.39
N PHE A 44 -7.23 -12.70 -1.14
CA PHE A 44 -6.91 -12.57 -2.55
C PHE A 44 -5.40 -12.58 -2.84
N PHE A 45 -4.61 -11.86 -2.05
CA PHE A 45 -3.16 -11.77 -2.25
C PHE A 45 -2.40 -13.08 -2.05
N PRO A 46 -2.60 -13.85 -0.96
CA PRO A 46 -2.01 -15.17 -0.84
C PRO A 46 -2.56 -16.15 -1.90
N ALA A 47 -3.84 -16.04 -2.27
CA ALA A 47 -4.41 -16.86 -3.35
C ALA A 47 -3.73 -16.59 -4.70
N LEU A 48 -3.39 -15.34 -5.02
CA LEU A 48 -2.67 -14.98 -6.24
C LEU A 48 -1.25 -15.58 -6.26
N ILE A 49 -0.53 -15.56 -5.13
CA ILE A 49 0.79 -16.21 -5.02
C ILE A 49 0.65 -17.72 -5.19
N ALA A 50 -0.33 -18.33 -4.52
CA ALA A 50 -0.58 -19.76 -4.61
C ALA A 50 -0.94 -20.17 -6.04
N TYR A 51 -1.73 -19.36 -6.75
CA TYR A 51 -2.07 -19.56 -8.16
C TYR A 51 -0.83 -19.54 -9.06
N ILE A 52 0.05 -18.54 -8.92
CA ILE A 52 1.30 -18.46 -9.69
C ILE A 52 2.22 -19.64 -9.35
N GLY A 53 2.29 -20.05 -8.08
CA GLY A 53 3.01 -21.24 -7.64
C GLY A 53 2.44 -22.53 -8.25
N MET A 54 1.12 -22.66 -8.33
CA MET A 54 0.44 -23.78 -8.97
C MET A 54 0.77 -23.84 -10.46
N CYS A 55 0.72 -22.71 -11.17
CA CYS A 55 1.13 -22.64 -12.58
C CYS A 55 2.58 -23.12 -12.78
N PHE A 56 3.49 -22.80 -11.85
CA PHE A 56 4.87 -23.27 -11.89
C PHE A 56 4.98 -24.79 -11.69
N VAL A 57 4.22 -25.37 -10.76
CA VAL A 57 4.20 -26.83 -10.53
C VAL A 57 3.66 -27.55 -11.77
N ILE A 58 2.55 -27.06 -12.34
CA ILE A 58 1.97 -27.63 -13.57
C ILE A 58 2.96 -27.55 -14.74
N SER A 59 3.63 -26.41 -14.91
CA SER A 59 4.68 -26.20 -15.92
C SER A 59 5.84 -27.21 -15.77
N ARG A 60 6.16 -27.63 -14.54
CA ARG A 60 7.21 -28.62 -14.27
C ARG A 60 6.75 -30.06 -14.46
N ALA A 61 5.48 -30.35 -14.22
CA ALA A 61 4.86 -31.65 -14.42
C ALA A 61 4.66 -32.00 -15.91
N GLN A 62 4.58 -30.98 -16.79
CA GLN A 62 4.44 -31.23 -18.23
C GLN A 62 5.75 -31.74 -18.87
N PRO A 63 5.68 -32.74 -19.77
CA PRO A 63 6.84 -33.32 -20.44
C PRO A 63 7.45 -32.38 -21.50
N ASN A 64 6.70 -31.37 -21.95
CA ASN A 64 7.17 -30.41 -22.95
C ASN A 64 8.23 -29.46 -22.38
N GLN A 65 9.49 -29.67 -22.78
CA GLN A 65 10.63 -28.85 -22.34
C GLN A 65 10.48 -27.35 -22.67
N ARG A 66 9.68 -26.99 -23.68
CA ARG A 66 9.39 -25.59 -24.05
C ARG A 66 8.53 -24.84 -23.03
N LEU A 67 7.70 -25.55 -22.26
CA LEU A 67 6.78 -24.95 -21.28
C LEU A 67 7.37 -24.90 -19.87
N ARG A 68 8.61 -25.33 -19.66
CA ARG A 68 9.27 -25.36 -18.34
C ARG A 68 9.70 -23.97 -17.90
N TRP A 69 9.07 -23.47 -16.83
CA TRP A 69 9.40 -22.17 -16.25
C TRP A 69 10.71 -22.23 -15.45
N GLU A 70 11.51 -21.16 -15.60
CA GLU A 70 12.75 -20.97 -14.84
C GLU A 70 12.44 -20.30 -13.49
N VAL A 71 13.13 -20.74 -12.43
CA VAL A 71 12.94 -20.22 -11.07
C VAL A 71 13.19 -18.70 -10.97
N PRO A 72 14.23 -18.10 -11.60
CA PRO A 72 14.42 -16.65 -11.55
C PRO A 72 13.27 -15.87 -12.18
N LYS A 73 12.66 -16.40 -13.25
CA LYS A 73 11.51 -15.78 -13.92
C LYS A 73 10.28 -15.81 -13.01
N LEU A 74 10.03 -16.95 -12.35
CA LEU A 74 8.96 -17.09 -11.35
C LEU A 74 9.12 -16.08 -10.20
N LEU A 75 10.31 -15.98 -9.63
CA LEU A 75 10.54 -15.09 -8.49
C LEU A 75 10.38 -13.62 -8.88
N SER A 76 10.79 -13.26 -10.11
CA SER A 76 10.54 -11.93 -10.67
C SER A 76 9.05 -11.67 -10.92
N THR A 77 8.29 -12.64 -11.43
CA THR A 77 6.84 -12.43 -11.64
C THR A 77 6.11 -12.27 -10.31
N LEU A 78 6.39 -13.13 -9.32
CA LEU A 78 5.85 -13.00 -7.97
C LEU A 78 6.16 -11.65 -7.34
N GLY A 79 7.43 -11.23 -7.39
CA GLY A 79 7.84 -9.92 -6.88
C GLY A 79 7.16 -8.75 -7.61
N GLN A 80 6.93 -8.87 -8.92
CA GLN A 80 6.23 -7.85 -9.69
C GLN A 80 4.75 -7.72 -9.29
N PHE A 81 4.06 -8.83 -9.05
CA PHE A 81 2.68 -8.81 -8.55
C PHE A 81 2.59 -8.23 -7.14
N MET A 82 3.50 -8.62 -6.24
CA MET A 82 3.59 -8.06 -4.90
C MET A 82 3.85 -6.55 -4.93
N GLN A 83 4.74 -6.06 -5.81
CA GLN A 83 4.98 -4.62 -5.95
C GLN A 83 3.75 -3.84 -6.43
N VAL A 84 3.01 -4.36 -7.41
CA VAL A 84 1.82 -3.69 -7.94
C VAL A 84 0.71 -3.64 -6.89
N GLY A 85 0.50 -4.74 -6.17
CA GLY A 85 -0.48 -4.82 -5.09
C GLY A 85 -0.05 -4.14 -3.78
N TYR A 86 1.20 -3.69 -3.64
CA TYR A 86 1.75 -3.29 -2.35
C TYR A 86 0.98 -2.14 -1.66
N SER A 87 0.62 -1.11 -2.44
CA SER A 87 -0.15 0.03 -1.91
C SER A 87 -1.54 -0.38 -1.41
N PRO A 88 -2.41 -1.02 -2.22
CA PRO A 88 -3.73 -1.45 -1.75
C PRO A 88 -3.63 -2.51 -0.64
N MET A 89 -2.63 -3.40 -0.66
CA MET A 89 -2.37 -4.33 0.44
C MET A 89 -2.13 -3.61 1.76
N THR A 90 -1.36 -2.53 1.72
CA THR A 90 -1.03 -1.77 2.92
C THR A 90 -2.24 -1.04 3.47
N THR A 91 -3.03 -0.39 2.62
CA THR A 91 -4.29 0.25 3.03
C THR A 91 -5.27 -0.77 3.61
N LEU A 92 -5.40 -1.95 2.98
CA LEU A 92 -6.27 -3.01 3.46
C LEU A 92 -5.81 -3.57 4.82
N ALA A 93 -4.51 -3.81 4.97
CA ALA A 93 -3.93 -4.33 6.22
C ALA A 93 -4.11 -3.38 7.41
N LEU A 94 -4.10 -2.07 7.14
CA LEU A 94 -4.25 -1.03 8.15
C LEU A 94 -5.71 -0.63 8.42
N ALA A 95 -6.66 -1.01 7.56
CA ALA A 95 -8.07 -0.62 7.69
C ALA A 95 -8.71 -0.99 9.05
N PRO A 96 -8.45 -2.17 9.66
CA PRO A 96 -8.97 -2.50 10.99
C PRO A 96 -8.45 -1.61 12.12
N PHE A 97 -7.30 -0.95 11.94
CA PHE A 97 -6.73 -0.08 12.97
C PHE A 97 -7.30 1.34 12.95
N MET A 98 -8.09 1.69 11.93
CA MET A 98 -8.71 3.00 11.75
C MET A 98 -10.07 3.04 12.46
N CYS A 99 -10.05 3.27 13.77
CA CYS A 99 -11.24 3.44 14.60
C CYS A 99 -11.48 4.93 14.90
N TYR A 100 -12.69 5.42 14.65
CA TYR A 100 -13.08 6.78 15.01
C TYR A 100 -14.09 6.77 16.16
N GLN A 101 -14.09 7.84 16.95
CA GLN A 101 -14.95 7.97 18.12
C GLN A 101 -16.25 8.71 17.80
N HIS A 102 -17.39 8.13 18.18
CA HIS A 102 -18.70 8.76 18.12
C HIS A 102 -18.95 9.67 19.33
N PRO A 103 -19.84 10.66 19.23
CA PRO A 103 -20.26 11.49 20.37
C PRO A 103 -20.94 10.69 21.49
N THR A 104 -21.40 9.47 21.20
CA THR A 104 -21.94 8.51 22.17
C THR A 104 -20.86 7.80 23.00
N GLY A 105 -19.58 8.01 22.70
CA GLY A 105 -18.44 7.36 23.35
C GLY A 105 -18.04 6.00 22.75
N LEU A 106 -18.84 5.45 21.84
CA LEU A 106 -18.52 4.23 21.11
C LEU A 106 -17.50 4.49 20.00
N ARG A 107 -16.68 3.48 19.68
CA ARG A 107 -15.72 3.53 18.58
C ARG A 107 -16.13 2.57 17.49
N SER A 108 -16.11 3.02 16.24
CA SER A 108 -16.46 2.21 15.07
C SER A 108 -15.34 2.28 14.03
N MET A 109 -15.23 1.24 13.20
CA MET A 109 -14.27 1.24 12.11
C MET A 109 -14.65 2.26 11.02
N LEU A 110 -13.66 2.95 10.47
CA LEU A 110 -13.85 3.95 9.41
C LEU A 110 -14.41 3.31 8.12
N LYS A 111 -13.82 2.17 7.68
CA LYS A 111 -14.26 1.48 6.45
C LYS A 111 -15.61 0.74 6.62
N TYR A 112 -15.87 0.20 7.81
CA TYR A 112 -17.09 -0.55 8.11
C TYR A 112 -17.76 0.00 9.38
N PRO A 113 -18.55 1.09 9.29
CA PRO A 113 -19.18 1.72 10.46
C PRO A 113 -20.13 0.82 11.24
N SER A 114 -20.59 -0.29 10.65
CA SER A 114 -21.44 -1.29 11.32
C SER A 114 -20.68 -2.18 12.32
N ILE A 115 -19.34 -2.13 12.32
CA ILE A 115 -18.49 -2.91 13.23
C ILE A 115 -17.92 -2.00 14.32
N LEU A 116 -18.32 -2.28 15.56
CA LEU A 116 -17.79 -1.61 16.75
C LEU A 116 -16.39 -2.12 17.07
N CYS A 117 -15.47 -1.20 17.35
CA CYS A 117 -14.12 -1.51 17.74
C CYS A 117 -14.11 -2.15 19.14
N GLY A 118 -13.56 -3.36 19.22
CA GLY A 118 -13.53 -4.19 20.43
C GLY A 118 -14.54 -5.35 20.44
N SER A 119 -15.39 -5.45 19.40
CA SER A 119 -16.26 -6.63 19.20
C SER A 119 -15.47 -7.86 18.70
N ASP A 120 -16.05 -9.05 18.83
CA ASP A 120 -15.45 -10.29 18.31
C ASP A 120 -15.24 -10.24 16.78
N ALA A 121 -16.19 -9.61 16.06
CA ALA A 121 -16.09 -9.39 14.62
C ALA A 121 -14.90 -8.50 14.26
N HIS A 122 -14.63 -7.45 15.05
CA HIS A 122 -13.45 -6.62 14.92
C HIS A 122 -12.16 -7.40 15.19
N GLY A 123 -12.16 -8.27 16.20
CA GLY A 123 -11.02 -9.14 16.52
C GLY A 123 -10.60 -10.02 15.34
N ALA A 124 -11.56 -10.64 14.64
CA ALA A 124 -11.27 -11.43 13.45
C ALA A 124 -10.65 -10.60 12.30
N MET A 125 -11.16 -9.39 12.07
CA MET A 125 -10.61 -8.46 11.07
C MET A 125 -9.20 -7.99 11.45
N LEU A 126 -8.95 -7.70 12.72
CA LEU A 126 -7.63 -7.30 13.23
C LEU A 126 -6.59 -8.40 13.01
N ILE A 127 -6.92 -9.66 13.33
CA ILE A 127 -6.00 -10.78 13.14
C ILE A 127 -5.65 -10.94 11.64
N ALA A 128 -6.66 -10.93 10.77
CA ALA A 128 -6.43 -11.04 9.33
C ALA A 128 -5.60 -9.85 8.78
N GLY A 129 -5.89 -8.62 9.22
CA GLY A 129 -5.11 -7.43 8.85
C GLY A 129 -3.67 -7.48 9.36
N LEU A 130 -3.45 -7.93 10.59
CA LEU A 130 -2.12 -8.07 11.18
C LEU A 130 -1.28 -9.12 10.44
N LEU A 131 -1.87 -10.26 10.06
CA LEU A 131 -1.18 -11.27 9.24
C LEU A 131 -0.78 -10.68 7.88
N LEU A 132 -1.67 -9.94 7.22
CA LEU A 132 -1.37 -9.27 5.95
C LEU A 132 -0.24 -8.23 6.12
N LEU A 133 -0.29 -7.43 7.19
CA LEU A 133 0.70 -6.40 7.49
C LEU A 133 2.09 -7.01 7.73
N VAL A 134 2.19 -8.01 8.61
CA VAL A 134 3.47 -8.60 9.02
C VAL A 134 4.10 -9.38 7.87
N PHE A 135 3.36 -10.29 7.24
CA PHE A 135 3.94 -11.19 6.24
C PHE A 135 4.12 -10.52 4.89
N PHE A 136 3.14 -9.76 4.43
CA PHE A 136 3.17 -9.23 3.07
C PHE A 136 3.61 -7.78 2.97
N VAL A 137 3.27 -6.91 3.93
CA VAL A 137 3.69 -5.51 3.86
C VAL A 137 5.12 -5.35 4.40
N LEU A 138 5.34 -5.69 5.66
CA LEU A 138 6.65 -5.56 6.32
C LEU A 138 7.63 -6.64 5.86
N GLY A 139 7.19 -7.90 5.76
CA GLY A 139 8.02 -9.00 5.27
C GLY A 139 8.54 -8.77 3.85
N PHE A 140 7.70 -8.27 2.95
CA PHE A 140 8.14 -7.95 1.59
C PHE A 140 9.06 -6.72 1.53
N LEU A 141 8.79 -5.69 2.34
CA LEU A 141 9.66 -4.50 2.41
C LEU A 141 11.05 -4.87 2.91
N THR A 142 11.13 -5.62 4.02
CA THR A 142 12.41 -6.10 4.57
C THR A 142 13.15 -6.99 3.58
N LEU A 143 12.45 -7.87 2.86
CA LEU A 143 13.03 -8.64 1.76
C LEU A 143 13.59 -7.71 0.66
N CYS A 144 12.84 -6.69 0.22
CA CYS A 144 13.30 -5.76 -0.80
C CYS A 144 14.52 -4.94 -0.34
N CYS A 145 14.56 -4.50 0.93
CA CYS A 145 15.72 -3.85 1.53
C CYS A 145 16.95 -4.77 1.53
N PHE A 146 16.77 -6.02 1.95
CA PHE A 146 17.83 -7.03 1.95
C PHE A 146 18.35 -7.30 0.53
N LEU A 147 17.45 -7.46 -0.45
CA LEU A 147 17.81 -7.65 -1.84
C LEU A 147 18.55 -6.44 -2.40
N ALA A 148 18.06 -5.22 -2.16
CA ALA A 148 18.72 -3.98 -2.60
C ALA A 148 20.15 -3.85 -2.03
N HIS A 149 20.38 -4.28 -0.79
CA HIS A 149 21.69 -4.26 -0.15
C HIS A 149 22.63 -5.35 -0.71
N LYS A 150 22.13 -6.57 -0.96
CA LYS A 150 22.95 -7.70 -1.45
C LYS A 150 23.16 -7.71 -2.95
N LEU A 151 22.36 -6.96 -3.71
CA LEU A 151 22.40 -6.95 -5.17
C LEU A 151 23.78 -6.56 -5.76
N PRO A 152 24.48 -5.50 -5.28
CA PRO A 152 25.79 -5.15 -5.82
C PRO A 152 26.81 -6.28 -5.66
N ALA A 153 26.82 -6.92 -4.48
CA ALA A 153 27.72 -8.04 -4.18
C ALA A 153 27.46 -9.27 -5.09
N TRP A 154 26.19 -9.54 -5.42
CA TRP A 154 25.85 -10.63 -6.34
C TRP A 154 26.15 -10.31 -7.80
N SER A 155 26.07 -9.03 -8.18
CA SER A 155 26.43 -8.55 -9.52
C SER A 155 27.93 -8.72 -9.78
N VAL A 156 28.77 -8.28 -8.85
CA VAL A 156 30.24 -8.42 -8.97
C VAL A 156 30.67 -9.88 -8.89
N GLY A 157 30.05 -10.68 -8.02
CA GLY A 157 30.35 -12.11 -7.86
C GLY A 157 29.84 -13.02 -8.98
N GLY A 158 29.37 -12.48 -10.11
CA GLY A 158 28.93 -13.27 -11.27
C GLY A 158 27.69 -14.15 -11.04
N LYS A 159 26.89 -13.90 -9.99
CA LYS A 159 25.72 -14.73 -9.62
C LYS A 159 24.49 -14.37 -10.45
N ALA A 160 24.58 -14.55 -11.77
CA ALA A 160 23.58 -14.10 -12.75
C ALA A 160 22.15 -14.60 -12.45
N LEU A 161 21.98 -15.83 -11.93
CA LEU A 161 20.66 -16.38 -11.59
C LEU A 161 19.95 -15.58 -10.48
N ARG A 162 20.67 -15.15 -9.46
CA ARG A 162 20.10 -14.37 -8.34
C ARG A 162 19.79 -12.93 -8.75
N VAL A 163 20.68 -12.33 -9.54
CA VAL A 163 20.45 -11.00 -10.11
C VAL A 163 19.24 -11.00 -11.04
N ARG A 164 19.09 -12.03 -11.88
CA ARG A 164 17.89 -12.21 -12.73
C ARG A 164 16.61 -12.33 -11.92
N ALA A 165 16.65 -12.99 -10.76
CA ALA A 165 15.48 -13.11 -9.90
C ALA A 165 15.06 -11.78 -9.27
N CYS A 166 16.00 -10.86 -9.05
CA CYS A 166 15.75 -9.51 -8.52
C CYS A 166 15.30 -8.51 -9.59
N LYS A 167 15.06 -8.96 -10.84
CA LYS A 167 14.70 -8.09 -11.97
C LYS A 167 13.48 -7.23 -11.67
N PHE A 168 12.50 -7.75 -10.93
CA PHE A 168 11.30 -7.00 -10.52
C PHE A 168 11.63 -5.70 -9.76
N LEU A 169 12.72 -5.67 -8.99
CA LEU A 169 13.12 -4.49 -8.20
C LEU A 169 13.90 -3.46 -9.02
N ILE A 170 14.73 -3.90 -9.97
CA ILE A 170 15.68 -3.01 -10.67
C ILE A 170 15.28 -2.64 -12.10
N PHE A 171 14.40 -3.41 -12.74
CA PHE A 171 14.16 -3.30 -14.18
C PHE A 171 13.69 -1.92 -14.64
N ARG A 172 12.96 -1.20 -13.77
CA ARG A 172 12.36 0.12 -14.06
C ARG A 172 13.33 1.28 -13.83
N PHE A 173 14.36 1.05 -13.02
CA PHE A 173 15.26 2.10 -12.55
C PHE A 173 16.59 2.08 -13.30
N ARG A 174 17.27 3.22 -13.29
CA ARG A 174 18.67 3.31 -13.69
C ARG A 174 19.52 2.46 -12.76
N LEU A 175 20.52 1.78 -13.35
CA LEU A 175 21.46 0.96 -12.59
C LEU A 175 22.16 1.80 -11.53
N ASP A 176 22.55 3.05 -11.80
CA ASP A 176 23.21 3.94 -10.81
C ASP A 176 22.36 4.23 -9.54
N ARG A 177 21.04 4.00 -9.61
CA ARG A 177 20.07 4.28 -8.54
C ARG A 177 19.22 3.05 -8.22
N TRP A 178 19.83 1.85 -8.17
CA TRP A 178 19.14 0.58 -7.91
C TRP A 178 18.34 0.54 -6.60
N TRP A 179 18.74 1.33 -5.60
CA TRP A 179 18.12 1.38 -4.27
C TRP A 179 16.76 2.09 -4.26
N TYR A 180 16.42 2.87 -5.29
CA TYR A 180 15.21 3.70 -5.32
C TYR A 180 13.91 2.90 -5.28
N GLY A 181 13.94 1.63 -5.68
CA GLY A 181 12.79 0.73 -5.53
C GLY A 181 12.29 0.65 -4.09
N VAL A 182 13.17 0.71 -3.09
CA VAL A 182 12.78 0.60 -1.67
C VAL A 182 11.97 1.83 -1.20
N PRO A 183 12.42 3.08 -1.37
CA PRO A 183 11.61 4.27 -1.10
C PRO A 183 10.26 4.28 -1.83
N LEU A 184 10.22 3.82 -3.08
CA LEU A 184 8.97 3.73 -3.84
C LEU A 184 7.96 2.79 -3.16
N LEU A 185 8.41 1.63 -2.65
CA LEU A 185 7.55 0.73 -1.89
C LEU A 185 7.15 1.35 -0.54
N ALA A 186 8.12 1.90 0.21
CA ALA A 186 7.87 2.48 1.52
C ALA A 186 6.84 3.63 1.50
N LYS A 187 6.68 4.32 0.38
CA LYS A 187 5.69 5.38 0.17
C LYS A 187 4.27 4.95 0.56
N GLY A 188 3.85 3.73 0.21
CA GLY A 188 2.49 3.24 0.50
C GLY A 188 2.18 3.22 2.01
N PRO A 189 2.92 2.42 2.81
CA PRO A 189 2.80 2.39 4.27
C PRO A 189 2.90 3.77 4.92
N LEU A 190 3.88 4.58 4.51
CA LEU A 190 4.10 5.92 5.07
C LEU A 190 2.89 6.85 4.84
N MET A 191 2.20 6.72 3.70
CA MET A 191 0.99 7.52 3.44
C MET A 191 -0.23 7.05 4.25
N SER A 192 -0.32 5.77 4.60
CA SER A 192 -1.45 5.22 5.37
C SER A 192 -1.28 5.32 6.90
N LEU A 193 -0.05 5.43 7.40
CA LEU A 193 0.23 5.49 8.85
C LEU A 193 -0.43 6.69 9.56
N PRO A 194 -0.39 7.93 9.02
CA PRO A 194 -1.05 9.08 9.65
C PRO A 194 -2.54 8.88 9.89
N VAL A 195 -3.23 8.22 8.94
CA VAL A 195 -4.66 7.96 9.03
C VAL A 195 -4.97 7.03 10.20
N VAL A 196 -4.09 6.06 10.47
CA VAL A 196 -4.24 5.15 11.62
C VAL A 196 -3.98 5.88 12.95
N LEU A 197 -2.88 6.64 13.03
CA LEU A 197 -2.44 7.29 14.26
C LEU A 197 -3.36 8.42 14.71
N ALA A 198 -3.94 9.15 13.75
CA ALA A 198 -4.71 10.36 14.02
C ALA A 198 -6.13 10.28 13.44
N THR A 199 -6.79 9.10 13.51
CA THR A 199 -8.11 8.85 12.87
C THR A 199 -9.14 9.94 13.20
N ASP A 200 -9.16 10.44 14.43
CA ASP A 200 -10.11 11.48 14.89
C ASP A 200 -9.70 12.92 14.53
N TYR A 201 -8.49 13.13 14.00
CA TYR A 201 -7.90 14.46 13.74
C TYR A 201 -7.51 14.66 12.27
N PRO A 202 -8.49 14.93 11.37
CA PRO A 202 -8.23 15.12 9.95
C PRO A 202 -7.15 16.17 9.60
N PRO A 203 -7.04 17.35 10.25
CA PRO A 203 -5.99 18.32 9.93
C PRO A 203 -4.58 17.79 10.14
N VAL A 204 -4.40 16.98 11.18
CA VAL A 204 -3.11 16.37 11.52
C VAL A 204 -2.77 15.30 10.48
N GLN A 205 -3.73 14.47 10.08
CA GLN A 205 -3.55 13.48 9.02
C GLN A 205 -3.09 14.13 7.71
N THR A 206 -3.78 15.17 7.26
CA THR A 206 -3.46 15.85 5.99
C THR A 206 -2.06 16.45 6.00
N THR A 207 -1.66 17.04 7.14
CA THR A 207 -0.33 17.66 7.30
C THR A 207 0.79 16.62 7.22
N PHE A 208 0.66 15.49 7.92
CA PHE A 208 1.67 14.41 7.86
C PHE A 208 1.74 13.75 6.48
N VAL A 209 0.60 13.49 5.84
CA VAL A 209 0.57 12.94 4.48
C VAL A 209 1.24 13.90 3.49
N GLN A 210 0.97 15.20 3.60
CA GLN A 210 1.61 16.23 2.78
C GLN A 210 3.13 16.26 2.99
N LEU A 211 3.60 16.19 4.24
CA LEU A 211 5.02 16.13 4.56
C LEU A 211 5.69 14.91 3.92
N PHE A 212 5.09 13.71 4.04
CA PHE A 212 5.66 12.50 3.45
C PHE A 212 5.71 12.54 1.92
N ILE A 213 4.65 13.05 1.27
CA ILE A 213 4.64 13.20 -0.19
C ILE A 213 5.70 14.22 -0.63
N ALA A 214 5.85 15.34 0.10
CA ALA A 214 6.87 16.34 -0.21
C ALA A 214 8.29 15.77 -0.10
N LEU A 215 8.60 15.04 0.98
CA LEU A 215 9.89 14.37 1.16
C LEU A 215 10.16 13.34 0.05
N TYR A 216 9.16 12.55 -0.32
CA TYR A 216 9.26 11.62 -1.43
C TYR A 216 9.50 12.33 -2.77
N LEU A 217 8.79 13.44 -3.03
CA LEU A 217 8.95 14.25 -4.23
C LEU A 217 10.36 14.85 -4.34
N VAL A 218 10.91 15.37 -3.24
CA VAL A 218 12.30 15.87 -3.21
C VAL A 218 13.27 14.74 -3.51
N LEU A 219 13.13 13.59 -2.87
CA LEU A 219 13.97 12.42 -3.13
C LEU A 219 13.89 12.01 -4.61
N GLN A 220 12.70 12.05 -5.20
CA GLN A 220 12.45 11.69 -6.59
C GLN A 220 13.11 12.65 -7.58
N VAL A 221 12.89 13.95 -7.39
CA VAL A 221 13.42 15.01 -8.26
C VAL A 221 14.94 15.16 -8.14
N VAL A 222 15.55 14.81 -7.00
CA VAL A 222 17.02 14.80 -6.86
C VAL A 222 17.64 13.55 -7.48
N SER A 223 16.96 12.40 -7.40
CA SER A 223 17.56 11.12 -7.83
C SER A 223 17.34 10.76 -9.30
N TRP A 224 16.30 11.29 -9.96
CA TRP A 224 15.89 10.93 -11.34
C TRP A 224 16.08 9.43 -11.66
N PRO A 225 15.44 8.55 -10.87
CA PRO A 225 15.77 7.13 -10.83
C PRO A 225 15.17 6.36 -12.01
N TRP A 226 14.11 6.85 -12.65
CA TRP A 226 13.49 6.12 -13.76
C TRP A 226 14.42 6.09 -14.97
N LYS A 227 14.48 4.94 -15.65
CA LYS A 227 15.31 4.76 -16.85
C LYS A 227 14.90 5.70 -17.98
N THR A 228 13.60 5.96 -18.14
CA THR A 228 13.06 6.86 -19.15
C THR A 228 12.83 8.24 -18.52
N PRO A 229 13.40 9.34 -19.05
CA PRO A 229 13.30 10.67 -18.44
C PRO A 229 11.85 11.18 -18.36
N VAL A 230 11.02 10.83 -19.34
CA VAL A 230 9.58 11.17 -19.35
C VAL A 230 8.86 10.61 -18.11
N LEU A 231 9.22 9.42 -17.64
CA LEU A 231 8.61 8.84 -16.44
C LEU A 231 8.97 9.62 -15.16
N ASN A 232 10.19 10.18 -15.08
CA ASN A 232 10.55 11.06 -13.97
C ASN A 232 9.70 12.34 -13.97
N ALA A 233 9.48 12.94 -15.16
CA ALA A 233 8.65 14.14 -15.30
C ALA A 233 7.18 13.86 -14.93
N ILE A 234 6.63 12.72 -15.37
CA ILE A 234 5.26 12.32 -15.04
C ILE A 234 5.11 12.08 -13.52
N ASP A 235 6.03 11.35 -12.90
CA ASP A 235 5.99 11.08 -11.46
C ASP A 235 6.11 12.38 -10.63
N ALA A 236 6.98 13.30 -11.05
CA ALA A 236 7.07 14.63 -10.44
C ALA A 236 5.77 15.44 -10.61
N TRP A 237 5.17 15.42 -11.79
CA TRP A 237 3.90 16.11 -12.06
C TRP A 237 2.75 15.54 -11.22
N ILE A 238 2.65 14.21 -11.11
CA ILE A 238 1.67 13.55 -10.24
C ILE A 238 1.92 13.93 -8.78
N GLY A 239 3.18 13.92 -8.32
CA GLY A 239 3.53 14.32 -6.96
C GLY A 239 3.12 15.75 -6.64
N VAL A 240 3.41 16.71 -7.52
CA VAL A 240 2.99 18.12 -7.38
C VAL A 240 1.46 18.25 -7.38
N SER A 241 0.79 17.54 -8.29
CA SER A 241 -0.68 17.55 -8.38
C SER A 241 -1.34 17.02 -7.10
N LEU A 242 -0.79 15.96 -6.51
CA LEU A 242 -1.27 15.42 -5.24
C LEU A 242 -1.06 16.38 -4.07
N VAL A 243 0.09 17.06 -3.99
CA VAL A 243 0.34 18.09 -2.97
C VAL A 243 -0.65 19.24 -3.12
N MET A 244 -0.89 19.71 -4.35
CA MET A 244 -1.89 20.75 -4.61
C MET A 244 -3.29 20.31 -4.21
N LEU A 245 -3.69 19.08 -4.55
CA LEU A 245 -5.00 18.52 -4.18
C LEU A 245 -5.17 18.52 -2.66
N ILE A 246 -4.18 18.03 -1.91
CA ILE A 246 -4.24 17.97 -0.45
C ILE A 246 -4.31 19.39 0.16
N ASN A 247 -3.54 20.34 -0.38
CA ASN A 247 -3.57 21.72 0.08
C ASN A 247 -4.91 22.41 -0.19
N ASN A 248 -5.60 22.06 -1.28
CA ASN A 248 -6.96 22.55 -1.50
C ASN A 248 -7.97 21.86 -0.58
N ALA A 249 -7.80 20.55 -0.33
CA ALA A 249 -8.66 19.79 0.56
C ALA A 249 -8.54 20.26 2.03
N SER A 250 -7.35 20.67 2.47
CA SER A 250 -7.14 21.18 3.83
C SER A 250 -7.90 22.49 4.10
N LEU A 251 -8.17 23.29 3.07
CA LEU A 251 -8.99 24.52 3.20
C LEU A 251 -10.47 24.23 3.54
N LEU A 252 -10.95 23.00 3.27
CA LEU A 252 -12.31 22.57 3.58
C LEU A 252 -12.43 21.95 4.99
N VAL A 253 -11.31 21.70 5.67
CA VAL A 253 -11.31 21.10 7.00
C VAL A 253 -11.57 22.18 8.04
N PRO A 254 -12.54 22.02 8.96
CA PRO A 254 -12.85 23.01 9.99
C PRO A 254 -11.68 23.25 10.95
N ASP A 255 -11.67 24.45 11.56
CA ASP A 255 -10.59 24.95 12.42
C ASP A 255 -10.20 23.99 13.55
N LEU A 256 -8.91 24.02 13.95
CA LEU A 256 -8.34 23.18 15.00
C LEU A 256 -9.10 23.37 16.33
N GLY A 257 -9.76 22.30 16.79
CA GLY A 257 -10.32 22.25 18.14
C GLY A 257 -9.24 22.14 19.23
N THR A 258 -9.59 22.50 20.46
CA THR A 258 -8.69 22.44 21.64
C THR A 258 -8.09 21.06 21.90
N SER A 259 -8.79 19.97 21.55
CA SER A 259 -8.29 18.59 21.65
C SER A 259 -7.16 18.27 20.66
N MET A 260 -7.12 18.94 19.50
CA MET A 260 -6.07 18.76 18.49
C MET A 260 -4.75 19.41 18.91
N LEU A 261 -4.82 20.55 19.59
CA LEU A 261 -3.63 21.24 20.13
C LEU A 261 -2.91 20.40 21.17
N ILE A 262 -3.66 19.69 22.02
CA ILE A 262 -3.10 18.76 23.03
C ILE A 262 -2.33 17.61 22.36
N PHE A 263 -2.80 17.07 21.23
CA PHE A 263 -2.08 16.04 20.48
C PHE A 263 -0.74 16.56 19.94
N VAL A 264 -0.72 17.79 19.42
CA VAL A 264 0.52 18.42 18.93
C VAL A 264 1.50 18.67 20.08
N ASP A 265 1.01 19.12 21.24
CA ASP A 265 1.84 19.30 22.45
C ASP A 265 2.36 17.97 23.01
N MET A 266 1.59 16.88 22.92
CA MET A 266 2.05 15.54 23.28
C MET A 266 3.14 15.04 22.32
N ALA A 267 3.02 15.33 21.02
CA ALA A 267 4.06 14.99 20.04
C ALA A 267 5.35 15.80 20.26
N ASN A 268 5.24 17.08 20.61
CA ASN A 268 6.38 17.92 20.94
C ASN A 268 7.07 17.49 22.24
N SER A 269 6.31 17.18 23.30
CA SER A 269 6.87 16.73 24.58
C SER A 269 7.50 15.33 24.54
N GLY A 270 7.16 14.51 23.54
CA GLY A 270 7.83 13.22 23.29
C GLY A 270 9.19 13.32 22.57
N LEU A 271 9.57 14.50 22.05
CA LEU A 271 10.87 14.75 21.40
C LEU A 271 11.91 15.36 22.35
N ASP A 272 11.54 15.68 23.59
CA ASP A 272 12.40 16.28 24.62
C ASP A 272 13.02 15.25 25.60
N VAL A 273 13.11 13.97 25.22
CA VAL A 273 13.78 12.90 26.00
C VAL A 273 14.95 12.28 25.24
#